data_AF-A0A6J6RSX1-F1
#
_entry.id   AF-A0A6J6RSX1-F1
#
_cell.length_a   1.000
_cell.length_b   1.000
_cell.length_c   1.000
_cell.angle_alpha   90.00
_cell.angle_beta   90.00
_cell.angle_gamma   90.00
#
_symmetry.space_group_name_H-M   'P 1'
#
loop_
_entity.id
_entity.type
_entity.pdbx_description
1 polymer ?
#
loop_
_entity_poly.entity_id
_entity_poly.type
_entity_poly.pdbx_seq_one_letter_code
_entity_poly.pdbx_strand_id
1 'polypeptide(L)' 'MLLTSTPDLKSEFPAVAARGIGLSGVPLICAQEIDVAQAMPRVVRVLMHANLEIDLQEVKHIYLRGAASLRKDLAQ' A
#
# COMPACT_ATOMS: atom_id res chain seq x y z
N MET A 1 9.10 2.97 4.81
CA MET A 1 7.88 2.52 4.10
C MET A 1 6.89 3.68 4.03
N LEU A 2 6.34 3.93 2.85
CA LEU A 2 5.26 4.90 2.64
C LEU A 2 3.94 4.14 2.59
N LEU A 3 2.95 4.60 3.36
CA LEU A 3 1.58 4.09 3.32
C LEU A 3 0.66 5.22 2.89
N THR A 4 -0.26 4.95 1.97
CA THR A 4 -1.31 5.90 1.61
C THR A 4 -2.69 5.31 1.91
N SER A 5 -3.63 6.15 2.30
CA SER A 5 -5.03 5.76 2.45
C SER A 5 -5.94 6.71 1.69
N THR A 6 -7.03 6.21 1.14
CA THR A 6 -8.07 7.06 0.54
C THR A 6 -8.71 7.97 1.59
N PRO A 7 -9.20 9.16 1.20
CA PRO A 7 -9.71 10.17 2.14
C PRO A 7 -10.91 9.72 3.00
N ASP A 8 -11.60 8.67 2.57
CA ASP A 8 -12.74 8.08 3.26
C ASP A 8 -12.35 7.13 4.42
N LEU A 9 -11.05 6.84 4.62
CA LEU A 9 -10.53 6.09 5.77
C LEU A 9 -10.00 7.03 6.85
N LYS A 10 -10.71 7.10 7.98
CA LYS A 10 -10.41 8.04 9.08
C LYS A 10 -10.31 7.39 10.46
N SER A 11 -10.37 6.07 10.54
CA SER A 11 -10.46 5.34 11.81
C SER A 11 -9.10 5.12 12.50
N GLU A 12 -8.01 5.01 11.73
CA GLU A 12 -6.67 4.72 12.26
C GLU A 12 -5.59 5.00 11.20
N PHE A 13 -4.35 5.23 11.63
CA PHE A 13 -3.18 5.29 10.77
C PHE A 13 -2.74 3.89 10.29
N PRO A 14 -2.54 3.68 8.98
CA PRO A 14 -2.04 2.40 8.46
C PRO A 14 -0.73 1.91 9.10
N ALA A 15 0.15 2.83 9.52
CA ALA A 15 1.43 2.50 10.16
C ALA A 15 1.28 1.72 11.48
N VAL A 16 0.14 1.79 12.17
CA VAL A 16 -0.09 1.00 13.40
C VAL A 16 -0.03 -0.49 13.11
N ALA A 17 -0.62 -0.94 12.00
CA ALA A 17 -0.60 -2.34 11.60
C ALA A 17 0.82 -2.83 11.30
N ALA A 18 1.64 -2.00 10.62
CA ALA A 18 3.04 -2.33 10.32
C ALA A 18 3.88 -2.51 11.60
N ARG A 19 3.68 -1.66 12.60
CA ARG A 19 4.33 -1.82 13.91
C ARG A 19 3.89 -3.10 14.63
N GLY A 20 2.60 -3.43 14.56
CA GLY A 20 2.03 -4.65 15.16
C GLY A 20 2.61 -5.96 14.61
N ILE A 21 3.20 -5.94 13.40
CA ILE A 21 3.85 -7.10 12.78
C ILE A 21 5.38 -7.07 12.88
N GLY A 22 5.95 -6.22 13.75
CA GLY A 22 7.38 -6.19 14.04
C GLY A 22 8.21 -5.20 13.23
N LEU A 23 7.59 -4.31 12.43
CA LEU A 23 8.32 -3.27 11.67
C LEU A 23 8.61 -2.01 12.49
N SER A 24 8.70 -2.11 13.81
CA SER A 24 8.90 -0.97 14.72
C SER A 24 10.22 -0.23 14.52
N GLY A 25 11.26 -0.91 14.01
CA GLY A 25 12.55 -0.29 13.67
C GLY A 25 12.63 0.32 12.26
N VAL A 26 11.58 0.17 11.46
CA VAL A 26 11.55 0.70 10.08
C VAL A 26 10.93 2.11 10.10
N PRO A 27 11.53 3.11 9.44
CA PRO A 27 10.89 4.41 9.27
C PRO A 27 9.58 4.30 8.48
N LEU A 28 8.47 4.76 9.07
CA LEU A 28 7.13 4.71 8.47
C LEU A 28 6.59 6.14 8.30
N ILE A 29 5.98 6.43 7.16
CA ILE A 29 5.22 7.65 6.93
C ILE A 29 3.87 7.32 6.31
N CYS A 30 2.82 7.99 6.77
CA CYS A 30 1.48 7.91 6.19
C CYS A 30 1.20 9.22 5.43
N ALA A 31 0.52 9.10 4.29
CA ALA A 31 -0.02 10.22 3.54
C ALA A 31 -1.47 9.92 3.11
N GLN A 32 -2.22 10.95 2.79
CA GLN A 32 -3.50 10.77 2.12
C GLN A 32 -3.24 10.51 0.63
N GLU A 33 -3.97 9.56 0.05
CA GLU A 33 -4.02 9.40 -1.39
C GLU A 33 -4.71 10.61 -2.04
N ILE A 34 -4.37 10.89 -3.30
CA ILE A 34 -5.13 11.85 -4.11
C ILE A 34 -6.63 11.48 -4.16
N ASP A 35 -7.48 12.48 -3.98
CA ASP A 35 -8.94 12.33 -4.02
C ASP A 35 -9.45 12.43 -5.46
N VAL A 36 -9.42 11.31 -6.18
CA VAL A 36 -9.90 11.23 -7.56
C VAL A 36 -11.36 10.78 -7.57
N ALA A 37 -12.22 11.53 -8.25
CA ALA A 37 -13.62 11.19 -8.42
C ALA A 37 -13.79 9.76 -8.98
N GLN A 38 -14.70 8.99 -8.38
CA GLN A 38 -14.99 7.60 -8.75
C GLN A 38 -13.81 6.62 -8.56
N ALA A 39 -12.71 7.03 -7.91
CA ALA A 39 -11.66 6.10 -7.52
C ALA A 39 -12.19 5.08 -6.50
N MET A 40 -11.51 3.94 -6.43
CA MET A 40 -11.87 2.87 -5.50
C MET A 40 -11.84 3.38 -4.05
N PRO A 41 -12.95 3.27 -3.30
CA PRO A 41 -13.01 3.71 -1.92
C PRO A 41 -12.32 2.71 -0.98
N ARG A 42 -11.97 3.17 0.22
CA ARG A 42 -11.41 2.35 1.31
C ARG A 42 -10.18 1.54 0.91
N VAL A 43 -9.22 2.19 0.27
CA VAL A 43 -7.95 1.55 -0.15
C VAL A 43 -6.82 2.04 0.74
N VAL A 44 -6.01 1.09 1.21
CA VAL A 44 -4.69 1.34 1.78
C VAL A 44 -3.65 0.82 0.79
N ARG A 45 -2.65 1.64 0.45
CA ARG A 45 -1.50 1.25 -0.39
C ARG A 45 -0.23 1.26 0.43
N VAL A 46 0.72 0.44 0.00
CA VAL A 46 2.04 0.32 0.61
C VAL A 46 3.10 0.42 -0.48
N LEU A 47 4.04 1.34 -0.28
CA LEU A 47 5.29 1.41 -1.02
C LEU A 47 6.44 1.05 -0.07
N MET A 48 7.04 -0.11 -0.32
CA MET A 48 8.18 -0.62 0.43
C MET A 48 9.45 -0.43 -0.39
N HIS A 49 10.41 0.30 0.16
CA HIS A 49 11.79 0.27 -0.31
C HIS A 49 12.49 -0.86 0.45
N ALA A 50 13.11 -1.79 -0.28
CA ALA A 50 13.80 -2.94 0.27
C ALA A 50 15.09 -3.19 -0.51
N ASN A 51 16.13 -3.65 0.20
CA ASN A 51 17.32 -4.20 -0.44
C ASN A 51 17.03 -5.68 -0.72
N LEU A 52 17.11 -6.07 -1.99
CA LEU A 52 16.78 -7.41 -2.44
C LEU A 52 17.95 -7.96 -3.27
N GLU A 53 18.14 -9.27 -3.22
CA GLU A 53 19.12 -9.99 -4.05
C GLU A 53 18.54 -10.45 -5.40
N ILE A 54 17.22 -10.26 -5.58
CA ILE A 54 16.49 -10.57 -6.82
C ILE A 54 16.33 -9.34 -7.70
N ASP A 55 16.13 -9.54 -8.99
CA ASP A 55 15.84 -8.45 -9.91
C ASP A 55 14.45 -7.84 -9.65
N LEU A 56 14.30 -6.55 -9.95
CA LEU A 56 13.02 -5.85 -9.78
C LEU A 56 11.87 -6.51 -10.56
N GLN A 57 12.17 -7.14 -11.70
CA GLN A 57 11.17 -7.85 -12.51
C GLN A 57 10.62 -9.11 -11.82
N GLU A 58 11.36 -9.68 -10.87
CA GLU A 58 10.94 -10.86 -10.10
C GLU A 58 10.09 -10.48 -8.89
N VAL A 59 10.03 -9.19 -8.54
CA VAL A 59 9.27 -8.69 -7.40
C VAL A 59 7.77 -8.81 -7.67
N LYS A 60 7.08 -9.55 -6.80
CA LYS A 60 5.63 -9.71 -6.87
C LYS A 60 4.92 -8.57 -6.13
N HIS A 61 4.28 -7.70 -6.88
CA HIS A 61 3.39 -6.68 -6.30
C HIS A 61 2.04 -7.31 -5.94
N ILE A 62 1.62 -7.17 -4.69
CA ILE A 62 0.46 -7.87 -4.13
C ILE A 62 -0.74 -6.93 -4.04
N TYR A 63 -1.87 -7.35 -4.60
CA TYR A 63 -3.14 -6.62 -4.58
C TYR A 63 -4.22 -7.54 -4.04
N LEU A 64 -4.86 -7.14 -2.95
CA LEU A 64 -5.77 -7.99 -2.19
C LEU A 64 -7.20 -7.45 -2.27
N ARG A 65 -8.18 -8.35 -2.14
CA ARG A 65 -9.62 -8.01 -2.05
C ARG A 65 -10.05 -7.14 -3.24
N GLY A 66 -10.83 -6.08 -3.00
CA GLY A 66 -11.26 -5.16 -4.05
C GLY A 66 -10.09 -4.55 -4.83
N ALA A 67 -8.95 -4.29 -4.19
CA ALA A 67 -7.78 -3.69 -4.84
C ALA A 67 -7.16 -4.60 -5.93
N ALA A 68 -7.48 -5.90 -5.97
CA ALA A 68 -7.08 -6.77 -7.07
C ALA A 68 -7.54 -6.23 -8.44
N SER A 69 -8.67 -5.52 -8.51
CA SER A 69 -9.16 -4.94 -9.75
C SER A 69 -8.39 -3.69 -10.21
N LEU A 70 -7.45 -3.17 -9.40
CA LEU A 70 -6.60 -2.04 -9.78
C LEU A 70 -5.43 -2.46 -10.68
N ARG A 71 -5.16 -3.77 -10.80
CA ARG A 71 -4.04 -4.36 -11.55
C ARG A 71 -4.43 -4.99 -12.88
N LYS A 72 -5.48 -4.48 -13.50
CA LYS A 72 -5.96 -4.99 -14.79
C LYS A 72 -4.95 -4.80 -15.94
N ASP A 73 -3.93 -3.97 -15.73
CA ASP A 73 -2.81 -3.70 -16.64
C ASP A 73 -1.76 -4.82 -16.71
N LEU A 74 -1.69 -5.72 -15.71
CA LEU A 74 -0.70 -6.82 -15.64
C LEU A 74 -1.34 -8.21 -15.66
N ALA A 75 -2.65 -8.28 -15.93
CA ALA A 75 -3.43 -9.51 -16.05
C ALA A 75 -3.74 -9.89 -17.53
N GLN A 76 -2.99 -9.32 -18.48
CA GLN A 76 -2.95 -9.75 -19.88
C GLN A 76 -1.58 -10.36 -20.20
#